data_AF-A0A7J7Q0J2-F1
#
_entry.id   AF-A0A7J7Q0J2-F1
#
_cell.length_a   1.000
_cell.length_b   1.000
_cell.length_c   1.000
_cell.angle_alpha   90.00
_cell.angle_beta   90.00
_cell.angle_gamma   90.00
#
_symmetry.space_group_name_H-M   'P 1'
#
loop_
_entity.id
_entity.type
_entity.pdbx_description
1 polymer ?
#
loop_
_entity_poly.entity_id
_entity_poly.type
_entity_poly.pdbx_seq_one_letter_code
_entity_poly.pdbx_strand_id
1 'polypeptide(L)'
;MLLLQQRPVVQQLLLQQASLALSRGLPESARKALAWWLGGCSAWVASMVVLGGFTRLTRSGLSMTDWKFTGERPPISREEWAAEFAKYQASPEFRLAHSHMGVEEFKFIYFMEWAHRMWGRFLGVAFAAPAAYFAARGRINGPLGRRLGLLFLMGGAQGLVGWWMVRSGLQEPENKHAVPRVSPYRLAAHLTSAFAIYATLVWTTLDLARPAPLLSGLAAKATDAAHAAIAAAAKQQAAAAAALRTRVLPLSLLVGVTAISGAFVAGMDAGRAFNTFPLMNGQLIPDEYWGLPGIRNAFENTAAVQLHHRALALSTLAAVAATWAAGRRLPLPGPARIALNVTMGFTAAQVTLGITTLLTYVPVSLGAAHQAGALALFTAVLTLMHSLRPANPSAAALAVSRLAPPVAVVATAAIATAVTQMN
;
A
#
# COMPACT_ATOMS: atom_id res chain seq x y z
N MET A 1 -22.73 -41.80 25.99
CA MET A 1 -22.73 -41.74 24.51
C MET A 1 -23.69 -40.65 24.00
N LEU A 2 -23.59 -39.42 24.52
CA LEU A 2 -24.50 -38.30 24.15
C LEU A 2 -23.83 -36.89 24.19
N LEU A 3 -22.50 -36.81 24.31
CA LEU A 3 -21.77 -35.54 24.44
C LEU A 3 -20.78 -35.23 23.30
N LEU A 4 -20.78 -36.02 22.21
CA LEU A 4 -19.81 -35.84 21.11
C LEU A 4 -20.42 -35.33 19.79
N GLN A 5 -21.74 -35.13 19.68
CA GLN A 5 -22.38 -34.74 18.41
C GLN A 5 -22.63 -33.25 18.18
N GLN A 6 -22.33 -32.35 19.15
CA GLN A 6 -22.59 -30.91 18.98
C GLN A 6 -21.40 -30.06 18.49
N ARG A 7 -20.26 -30.68 18.18
CA ARG A 7 -19.05 -29.96 17.75
C ARG A 7 -19.10 -29.26 16.37
N PRO A 8 -19.83 -29.73 15.34
CA PRO A 8 -19.76 -29.08 14.02
C PRO A 8 -20.48 -27.73 13.96
N VAL A 9 -21.58 -27.55 14.71
CA VAL A 9 -22.38 -26.31 14.69
C VAL A 9 -21.69 -25.18 15.46
N VAL A 10 -21.05 -25.49 16.59
CA VAL A 10 -20.25 -24.51 17.36
C VAL A 10 -19.02 -24.07 16.56
N GLN A 11 -18.38 -24.98 15.81
CA GLN A 11 -17.29 -24.61 14.90
C GLN A 11 -17.80 -23.77 13.72
N GLN A 12 -18.93 -24.09 13.09
CA GLN A 12 -19.53 -23.28 12.03
C GLN A 12 -19.93 -21.87 12.51
N LEU A 13 -20.49 -21.74 13.73
CA LEU A 13 -20.76 -20.46 14.39
C LEU A 13 -19.47 -19.69 14.72
N LEU A 14 -18.37 -20.39 15.07
CA LEU A 14 -17.04 -19.81 15.33
C LEU A 14 -16.33 -19.32 14.05
N LEU A 15 -16.76 -19.79 12.88
CA LEU A 15 -16.12 -19.52 11.58
C LEU A 15 -16.77 -18.35 10.83
N GLN A 16 -17.98 -17.93 11.22
CA GLN A 16 -18.63 -16.69 10.78
C GLN A 16 -17.89 -15.39 11.23
N GLN A 17 -16.77 -15.53 11.96
CA GLN A 17 -16.41 -14.60 13.04
C GLN A 17 -15.20 -13.68 12.85
N ALA A 18 -14.42 -13.64 11.77
CA ALA A 18 -13.23 -12.76 11.76
C ALA A 18 -13.57 -11.26 11.77
N SER A 19 -14.42 -10.78 10.85
CA SER A 19 -14.89 -9.39 10.81
C SER A 19 -15.92 -9.08 11.89
N LEU A 20 -16.79 -10.05 12.19
CA LEU A 20 -17.71 -9.97 13.33
C LEU A 20 -16.96 -9.99 14.68
N ALA A 21 -15.78 -10.60 14.79
CA ALA A 21 -15.00 -10.60 16.01
C ALA A 21 -14.42 -9.22 16.31
N LEU A 22 -13.97 -8.48 15.29
CA LEU A 22 -13.47 -7.11 15.49
C LEU A 22 -14.55 -6.16 16.02
N SER A 23 -15.81 -6.45 15.71
CA SER A 23 -16.97 -5.63 16.10
C SER A 23 -17.81 -6.21 17.23
N ARG A 24 -17.48 -7.42 17.71
CA ARG A 24 -18.28 -8.15 18.71
C ARG A 24 -18.41 -7.36 20.01
N GLY A 25 -19.66 -7.19 20.45
CA GLY A 25 -19.98 -6.49 21.70
C GLY A 25 -19.74 -4.99 21.66
N LEU A 26 -19.35 -4.41 20.52
CA LEU A 26 -19.18 -2.97 20.39
C LEU A 26 -20.51 -2.30 20.06
N PRO A 27 -20.92 -1.25 20.79
CA PRO A 27 -22.05 -0.42 20.40
C PRO A 27 -21.84 0.19 19.01
N GLU A 28 -22.91 0.34 18.24
CA GLU A 28 -22.83 0.79 16.84
C GLU A 28 -22.13 2.14 16.70
N SER A 29 -22.41 3.09 17.60
CA SER A 29 -21.77 4.41 17.61
C SER A 29 -20.25 4.33 17.79
N ALA A 30 -19.78 3.49 18.72
CA ALA A 30 -18.36 3.27 18.94
C ALA A 30 -17.68 2.59 17.74
N ARG A 31 -18.35 1.58 17.15
CA ARG A 31 -17.86 0.92 15.92
C ARG A 31 -17.71 1.91 14.76
N LYS A 32 -18.69 2.79 14.54
CA LYS A 32 -18.62 3.83 13.50
C LYS A 32 -17.51 4.84 13.77
N ALA A 33 -17.34 5.27 15.03
CA ALA A 33 -16.25 6.16 15.42
C ALA A 33 -14.87 5.53 15.17
N LEU A 34 -14.68 4.26 15.55
CA LEU A 34 -13.46 3.50 15.27
C LEU A 34 -13.20 3.38 13.76
N ALA A 35 -14.24 3.11 12.96
CA ALA A 35 -14.11 3.04 11.51
C ALA A 35 -13.70 4.39 10.90
N TRP A 36 -14.30 5.51 11.32
CA TRP A 36 -13.91 6.84 10.85
C TRP A 36 -12.47 7.20 11.23
N TRP A 37 -12.08 6.92 12.47
CA TRP A 37 -10.72 7.16 12.94
C TRP A 37 -9.69 6.34 12.15
N LEU A 38 -9.88 5.03 12.01
CA LEU A 38 -8.97 4.18 11.22
C LEU A 38 -9.01 4.50 9.72
N GLY A 39 -10.16 4.92 9.20
CA GLY A 39 -10.28 5.47 7.84
C GLY A 39 -9.44 6.74 7.66
N GLY A 40 -9.46 7.64 8.65
CA GLY A 40 -8.60 8.81 8.72
C GLY A 40 -7.11 8.44 8.76
N CYS A 41 -6.71 7.47 9.58
CA CYS A 41 -5.34 6.93 9.58
C CYS A 41 -4.96 6.31 8.23
N SER A 42 -5.88 5.64 7.55
CA SER A 42 -5.65 5.08 6.21
C SER A 42 -5.35 6.20 5.22
N ALA A 43 -6.19 7.24 5.18
CA ALA A 43 -5.98 8.42 4.34
C ALA A 43 -4.67 9.12 4.66
N TRP A 44 -4.29 9.20 5.94
CA TRP A 44 -3.01 9.75 6.36
C TRP A 44 -1.83 8.92 5.83
N VAL A 45 -1.87 7.59 5.93
CA VAL A 45 -0.84 6.72 5.33
C VAL A 45 -0.77 6.91 3.81
N ALA A 46 -1.90 7.04 3.12
CA ALA A 46 -1.90 7.35 1.70
C ALA A 46 -1.20 8.69 1.40
N SER A 47 -1.49 9.74 2.18
CA SER A 47 -0.81 11.03 2.05
C SER A 47 0.70 10.94 2.33
N MET A 48 1.11 10.12 3.31
CA MET A 48 2.52 9.84 3.60
C MET A 48 3.22 9.22 2.41
N VAL A 49 2.60 8.23 1.76
CA VAL A 49 3.17 7.60 0.56
C VAL A 49 3.32 8.65 -0.54
N VAL A 50 2.31 9.48 -0.82
CA VAL A 50 2.42 10.54 -1.84
C VAL A 50 3.52 11.55 -1.51
N LEU A 51 3.59 12.00 -0.25
CA LEU A 51 4.62 12.92 0.23
C LEU A 51 6.04 12.31 0.12
N GLY A 52 6.19 11.02 0.41
CA GLY A 52 7.45 10.29 0.22
C GLY A 52 7.83 10.16 -1.25
N GLY A 53 6.84 9.93 -2.13
CA GLY A 53 7.03 9.97 -3.58
C GLY A 53 7.52 11.33 -4.07
N PHE A 54 6.89 12.41 -3.60
CA PHE A 54 7.34 13.77 -3.89
C PHE A 54 8.78 14.01 -3.41
N THR A 55 9.09 13.66 -2.16
CA THR A 55 10.44 13.75 -1.56
C THR A 55 11.49 13.00 -2.39
N ARG A 56 11.15 11.84 -2.97
CA ARG A 56 12.05 11.11 -3.88
C ARG A 56 12.19 11.79 -5.24
N LEU A 57 11.09 12.27 -5.82
CA LEU A 57 11.07 12.89 -7.15
C LEU A 57 11.80 14.24 -7.16
N THR A 58 11.82 14.96 -6.04
CA THR A 58 12.58 16.20 -5.83
C THR A 58 14.00 15.96 -5.30
N ARG A 59 14.44 14.70 -5.17
CA ARG A 59 15.75 14.31 -4.60
C ARG A 59 16.01 14.93 -3.23
N SER A 60 14.97 14.98 -2.41
CA SER A 60 15.02 15.59 -1.08
C SER A 60 15.38 14.59 0.01
N GLY A 61 15.26 13.28 -0.24
CA GLY A 61 15.34 12.25 0.79
C GLY A 61 16.72 11.97 1.41
N LEU A 62 17.74 12.79 1.09
CA LEU A 62 19.12 12.69 1.60
C LEU A 62 19.64 14.04 2.15
N SER A 63 18.76 15.04 2.26
CA SER A 63 19.08 16.39 2.71
C SER A 63 19.36 16.49 4.22
N MET A 64 18.77 15.60 5.03
CA MET A 64 18.97 15.52 6.47
C MET A 64 19.93 14.37 6.81
N THR A 65 21.21 14.69 6.97
CA THR A 65 22.28 13.71 7.22
C THR A 65 22.25 13.12 8.63
N ASP A 66 21.73 13.88 9.60
CA ASP A 66 21.59 13.44 10.98
C ASP A 66 20.21 12.79 11.22
N TRP A 67 20.17 11.79 12.09
CA TRP A 67 18.91 11.18 12.52
C TRP A 67 18.72 11.33 14.03
N LYS A 68 17.56 11.87 14.40
CA LYS A 68 17.10 11.95 15.80
C LYS A 68 15.79 11.18 15.95
N PHE A 69 15.75 10.28 16.94
CA PHE A 69 14.59 9.41 17.19
C PHE A 69 13.31 10.22 17.46
N THR A 70 13.38 11.18 18.38
CA THR A 70 12.25 12.05 18.77
C THR A 70 11.82 13.03 17.67
N GLY A 71 12.62 13.19 16.61
CA GLY A 71 12.48 14.27 15.65
C GLY A 71 13.12 15.57 16.13
N GLU A 72 13.11 16.57 15.26
CA GLU A 72 13.66 17.90 15.52
C GLU A 72 12.78 18.98 14.87
N ARG A 73 12.76 20.17 15.46
CA ARG A 73 12.18 21.35 14.80
C ARG A 73 13.04 21.74 13.60
N PRO A 74 12.45 22.30 12.54
CA PRO A 74 13.26 22.79 11.43
C PRO A 74 14.10 24.00 11.89
N PRO A 75 15.23 24.28 11.23
CA PRO A 75 16.01 25.49 11.46
C PRO A 75 15.16 26.75 11.25
N ILE A 76 15.34 27.75 12.11
CA ILE A 76 14.57 29.01 12.07
C ILE A 76 15.50 30.18 11.78
N SER A 77 16.67 30.23 12.44
CA SER A 77 17.62 31.32 12.26
C SER A 77 18.52 31.10 11.05
N ARG A 78 19.11 32.19 10.53
CA ARG A 78 20.10 32.13 9.44
C ARG A 78 21.31 31.27 9.81
N GLU A 79 21.72 31.32 11.07
CA GLU A 79 22.87 30.57 11.58
C GLU A 79 22.57 29.06 11.66
N GLU A 80 21.37 28.68 12.13
CA GLU A 80 20.93 27.28 12.13
C GLU A 80 20.84 26.72 10.71
N TRP A 81 20.31 27.50 9.76
CA TRP A 81 20.29 27.11 8.34
C TRP A 81 21.68 26.96 7.75
N ALA A 82 22.62 27.85 8.08
CA ALA A 82 24.00 27.76 7.62
C ALA A 82 24.68 26.50 8.18
N ALA A 83 24.42 26.14 9.43
CA ALA A 83 24.98 24.94 10.05
C ALA A 83 24.46 23.65 9.38
N GLU A 84 23.15 23.53 9.15
CA GLU A 84 22.59 22.37 8.45
C GLU A 84 23.04 22.30 6.99
N PHE A 85 23.15 23.45 6.32
CA PHE A 85 23.64 23.48 4.94
C PHE A 85 25.12 23.06 4.87
N ALA A 86 25.96 23.48 5.82
CA ALA A 86 27.35 23.06 5.89
C ALA A 86 27.50 21.52 6.03
N LYS A 87 26.62 20.88 6.81
CA LYS A 87 26.57 19.40 6.87
C LYS A 87 26.19 18.80 5.53
N TYR A 88 25.18 19.36 4.86
CA TYR A 88 24.76 18.89 3.55
C TYR A 88 25.85 19.07 2.48
N GLN A 89 26.60 20.18 2.52
CA GLN A 89 27.73 20.44 1.63
C GLN A 89 28.85 19.39 1.75
N ALA A 90 28.99 18.79 2.92
CA ALA A 90 29.91 17.69 3.17
C ALA A 90 29.38 16.32 2.68
N SER A 91 28.14 16.22 2.21
CA SER A 91 27.56 14.97 1.72
C SER A 91 28.01 14.62 0.29
N PRO A 92 28.00 13.33 -0.09
CA PRO A 92 28.26 12.92 -1.47
C PRO A 92 27.25 13.51 -2.46
N GLU A 93 25.97 13.62 -2.08
CA GLU A 93 24.90 14.13 -2.95
C GLU A 93 25.16 15.59 -3.33
N PHE A 94 25.56 16.43 -2.37
CA PHE A 94 25.91 17.82 -2.68
C PHE A 94 27.11 17.88 -3.62
N ARG A 95 28.21 17.18 -3.31
CA ARG A 95 29.44 17.25 -4.12
C ARG A 95 29.23 16.75 -5.56
N LEU A 96 28.44 15.70 -5.76
CA LEU A 96 28.29 15.02 -7.05
C LEU A 96 27.09 15.49 -7.87
N ALA A 97 26.01 15.93 -7.23
CA ALA A 97 24.76 16.27 -7.91
C ALA A 97 24.30 17.72 -7.69
N HIS A 98 24.58 18.34 -6.54
CA HIS A 98 24.03 19.64 -6.16
C HIS A 98 25.09 20.70 -5.82
N SER A 99 26.30 20.63 -6.39
CA SER A 99 27.42 21.52 -6.03
C SER A 99 27.19 23.00 -6.37
N HIS A 100 26.21 23.28 -7.23
CA HIS A 100 25.76 24.62 -7.61
C HIS A 100 24.62 25.16 -6.73
N MET A 101 24.09 24.33 -5.81
CA MET A 101 22.88 24.63 -5.05
C MET A 101 23.12 25.74 -4.02
N GLY A 102 22.20 26.70 -3.95
CA GLY A 102 22.19 27.73 -2.92
C GLY A 102 21.42 27.31 -1.65
N VAL A 103 21.54 28.11 -0.58
CA VAL A 103 20.82 27.83 0.68
C VAL A 103 19.30 27.80 0.54
N GLU A 104 18.72 28.57 -0.39
CA GLU A 104 17.27 28.60 -0.59
C GLU A 104 16.73 27.32 -1.25
N GLU A 105 17.47 26.75 -2.20
CA GLU A 105 17.15 25.44 -2.78
C GLU A 105 17.35 24.32 -1.76
N PHE A 106 18.40 24.42 -0.93
CA PHE A 106 18.61 23.51 0.19
C PHE A 106 17.44 23.52 1.19
N LYS A 107 16.93 24.71 1.55
CA LYS A 107 15.76 24.82 2.44
C LYS A 107 14.56 24.07 1.92
N PHE A 108 14.32 24.10 0.61
CA PHE A 108 13.20 23.37 -0.01
C PHE A 108 13.37 21.86 0.17
N ILE A 109 14.53 21.30 -0.19
CA ILE A 109 14.74 19.85 -0.05
C ILE A 109 14.75 19.40 1.41
N TYR A 110 15.34 20.20 2.31
CA TYR A 110 15.32 19.96 3.75
C TYR A 110 13.88 19.93 4.27
N PHE A 111 13.06 20.92 3.91
CA PHE A 111 11.68 21.01 4.38
C PHE A 111 10.85 19.82 3.88
N MET A 112 11.05 19.37 2.65
CA MET A 112 10.35 18.21 2.12
C MET A 112 10.66 16.93 2.91
N GLU A 113 11.93 16.68 3.20
CA GLU A 113 12.34 15.53 3.97
C GLU A 113 11.89 15.62 5.44
N TRP A 114 12.07 16.79 6.05
CA TRP A 114 11.60 17.07 7.41
C TRP A 114 10.09 16.86 7.54
N ALA A 115 9.32 17.41 6.59
CA ALA A 115 7.87 17.29 6.57
C ALA A 115 7.46 15.82 6.47
N HIS A 116 8.06 15.04 5.56
CA HIS A 116 7.79 13.61 5.45
C HIS A 116 8.09 12.85 6.76
N ARG A 117 9.24 13.13 7.38
CA ARG A 117 9.66 12.53 8.65
C ARG A 117 8.72 12.89 9.81
N MET A 118 8.32 14.15 9.92
CA MET A 118 7.42 14.60 10.99
C MET A 118 5.99 14.13 10.77
N TRP A 119 5.52 14.11 9.52
CA TRP A 119 4.18 13.63 9.17
C TRP A 119 3.95 12.17 9.59
N GLY A 120 4.98 11.33 9.49
CA GLY A 120 4.95 9.95 10.00
C GLY A 120 4.91 9.86 11.54
N ARG A 121 5.63 10.75 12.25
CA ARG A 121 5.60 10.80 13.72
C ARG A 121 4.25 11.27 14.24
N PHE A 122 3.67 12.30 13.63
CA PHE A 122 2.33 12.78 13.98
C PHE A 122 1.26 11.73 13.72
N LEU A 123 1.39 10.94 12.64
CA LEU A 123 0.52 9.78 12.42
C LEU A 123 0.63 8.77 13.59
N GLY A 124 1.83 8.52 14.10
CA GLY A 124 2.03 7.66 15.27
C GLY A 124 1.21 8.12 16.49
N VAL A 125 1.20 9.43 16.77
CA VAL A 125 0.39 10.02 17.85
C VAL A 125 -1.11 9.96 17.52
N ALA A 126 -1.50 10.33 16.30
CA ALA A 126 -2.88 10.30 15.81
C ALA A 126 -3.47 8.87 15.78
N PHE A 127 -2.62 7.85 15.77
CA PHE A 127 -3.01 6.47 15.98
C PHE A 127 -3.03 6.09 17.48
N ALA A 128 -1.93 6.31 18.20
CA ALA A 128 -1.79 5.83 19.57
C ALA A 128 -2.77 6.50 20.56
N ALA A 129 -2.97 7.82 20.46
CA ALA A 129 -3.80 8.55 21.41
C ALA A 129 -5.29 8.16 21.33
N PRO A 130 -5.94 8.12 20.15
CA PRO A 130 -7.30 7.60 20.05
C PRO A 130 -7.40 6.11 20.40
N ALA A 131 -6.40 5.29 20.06
CA ALA A 131 -6.38 3.88 20.46
C ALA A 131 -6.43 3.71 21.99
N ALA A 132 -5.59 4.46 22.71
CA ALA A 132 -5.57 4.48 24.17
C ALA A 132 -6.90 4.98 24.75
N TYR A 133 -7.46 6.05 24.18
CA TYR A 133 -8.78 6.56 24.58
C TYR A 133 -9.88 5.51 24.41
N PHE A 134 -10.00 4.87 23.25
CA PHE A 134 -11.01 3.82 23.02
C PHE A 134 -10.80 2.61 23.93
N ALA A 135 -9.54 2.23 24.22
CA ALA A 135 -9.23 1.16 25.16
C ALA A 135 -9.70 1.50 26.58
N ALA A 136 -9.36 2.70 27.07
CA ALA A 136 -9.74 3.17 28.39
C ALA A 136 -11.27 3.27 28.57
N ARG A 137 -12.01 3.53 27.48
CA ARG A 137 -13.48 3.56 27.47
C ARG A 137 -14.14 2.18 27.28
N GLY A 138 -13.37 1.09 27.29
CA GLY A 138 -13.87 -0.27 27.08
C GLY A 138 -14.44 -0.49 25.67
N ARG A 139 -14.03 0.32 24.68
CA ARG A 139 -14.52 0.28 23.30
C ARG A 139 -13.62 -0.53 22.36
N ILE A 140 -12.67 -1.28 22.91
CA ILE A 140 -11.80 -2.19 22.16
C ILE A 140 -11.93 -3.58 22.77
N ASN A 141 -12.35 -4.56 21.97
CA ASN A 141 -12.36 -5.96 22.36
C ASN A 141 -11.02 -6.63 22.06
N GLY A 142 -10.77 -7.83 22.60
CA GLY A 142 -9.49 -8.54 22.45
C GLY A 142 -9.03 -8.74 20.99
N PRO A 143 -9.89 -9.21 20.06
CA PRO A 143 -9.55 -9.30 18.63
C PRO A 143 -9.13 -7.96 18.01
N LEU A 144 -9.88 -6.89 18.25
CA LEU A 144 -9.55 -5.55 17.74
C LEU A 144 -8.26 -5.03 18.37
N GLY A 145 -8.08 -5.20 19.68
CA GLY A 145 -6.86 -4.80 20.38
C GLY A 145 -5.61 -5.45 19.82
N ARG A 146 -5.63 -6.76 19.52
CA ARG A 146 -4.51 -7.45 18.86
C ARG A 146 -4.20 -6.90 17.48
N ARG A 147 -5.22 -6.56 16.69
CA ARG A 147 -5.04 -5.96 15.35
C ARG A 147 -4.49 -4.54 15.43
N LEU A 148 -4.96 -3.73 16.39
CA LEU A 148 -4.44 -2.39 16.63
C LEU A 148 -2.99 -2.43 17.14
N GLY A 149 -2.66 -3.37 18.03
CA GLY A 149 -1.29 -3.61 18.48
C GLY A 149 -0.36 -4.01 17.32
N LEU A 150 -0.82 -4.90 16.45
CA LEU A 150 -0.08 -5.26 15.23
C LEU A 150 0.17 -4.02 14.33
N LEU A 151 -0.87 -3.22 14.07
CA LEU A 151 -0.75 -2.00 13.27
C LEU A 151 0.22 -0.99 13.90
N PHE A 152 0.19 -0.84 15.23
CA PHE A 152 1.14 -0.01 15.97
C PHE A 152 2.58 -0.49 15.79
N LEU A 153 2.82 -1.80 15.94
CA LEU A 153 4.15 -2.40 15.74
C LEU A 153 4.64 -2.25 14.29
N MET A 154 3.79 -2.51 13.30
CA MET A 154 4.13 -2.33 11.89
C MET A 154 4.44 -0.86 11.58
N GLY A 155 3.65 0.08 12.11
CA GLY A 155 3.87 1.52 11.95
C GLY A 155 5.16 2.00 12.61
N GLY A 156 5.49 1.51 13.81
CA GLY A 156 6.77 1.79 14.46
C GLY A 156 7.96 1.22 13.68
N ALA A 157 7.86 -0.04 13.23
CA ALA A 157 8.87 -0.68 12.39
C ALA A 157 9.08 0.05 11.06
N GLN A 158 8.04 0.70 10.53
CA GLN A 158 8.14 1.45 9.28
C GLN A 158 9.12 2.64 9.36
N GLY A 159 9.24 3.27 10.54
CA GLY A 159 10.26 4.29 10.78
C GLY A 159 11.68 3.72 10.71
N LEU A 160 11.89 2.49 11.19
CA LEU A 160 13.18 1.80 11.12
C LEU A 160 13.55 1.41 9.68
N VAL A 161 12.58 0.89 8.92
CA VAL A 161 12.78 0.57 7.49
C VAL A 161 13.10 1.84 6.69
N GLY A 162 12.42 2.95 6.98
CA GLY A 162 12.69 4.25 6.36
C GLY A 162 14.10 4.77 6.67
N TRP A 163 14.55 4.67 7.93
CA TRP A 163 15.93 5.00 8.30
C TRP A 163 16.95 4.12 7.58
N TRP A 164 16.72 2.81 7.51
CA TRP A 164 17.59 1.86 6.81
C TRP A 164 17.71 2.16 5.31
N MET A 165 16.60 2.58 4.68
CA MET A 165 16.57 3.06 3.30
C MET A 165 17.41 4.34 3.13
N VAL A 166 17.17 5.39 3.92
CA VAL A 166 17.91 6.66 3.80
C VAL A 166 19.40 6.47 4.04
N ARG A 167 19.78 5.68 5.05
CA ARG A 167 21.19 5.38 5.34
C ARG A 167 21.94 4.79 4.15
N SER A 168 21.27 4.07 3.23
CA SER A 168 21.94 3.56 2.03
C SER A 168 22.36 4.62 1.02
N GLY A 169 21.70 5.77 1.01
CA GLY A 169 22.03 6.85 0.06
C GLY A 169 23.04 7.87 0.59
N LEU A 170 23.35 7.84 1.89
CA LEU A 170 24.31 8.75 2.53
C LEU A 170 25.76 8.26 2.44
N GLN A 171 26.00 7.04 1.95
CA GLN A 171 27.33 6.46 1.80
C GLN A 171 27.98 6.94 0.49
N GLU A 172 29.32 6.96 0.45
CA GLU A 172 30.04 7.23 -0.79
C GLU A 172 29.67 6.15 -1.83
N PRO A 173 29.32 6.55 -3.07
CA PRO A 173 29.02 5.59 -4.11
C PRO A 173 30.28 4.80 -4.49
N GLU A 174 30.13 3.49 -4.74
CA GLU A 174 31.24 2.62 -5.19
C GLU A 174 31.89 3.11 -6.49
N ASN A 175 31.10 3.77 -7.34
CA ASN A 175 31.57 4.42 -8.55
C ASN A 175 31.45 5.95 -8.38
N LYS A 176 32.57 6.67 -8.51
CA LYS A 176 32.64 8.13 -8.44
C LYS A 176 31.75 8.88 -9.45
N HIS A 177 31.29 8.20 -10.51
CA HIS A 177 30.38 8.74 -11.51
C HIS A 177 28.91 8.40 -11.23
N ALA A 178 28.62 7.56 -10.24
CA ALA A 178 27.25 7.23 -9.86
C ALA A 178 26.65 8.34 -8.99
N VAL A 179 25.42 8.75 -9.34
CA VAL A 179 24.66 9.71 -8.54
C VAL A 179 24.25 9.04 -7.22
N PRO A 180 24.59 9.63 -6.06
CA PRO A 180 24.13 9.14 -4.76
C PRO A 180 22.61 9.04 -4.71
N ARG A 181 22.11 7.89 -4.27
CA ARG A 181 20.69 7.60 -4.17
C ARG A 181 20.46 6.44 -3.21
N VAL A 182 19.28 6.39 -2.62
CA VAL A 182 18.87 5.22 -1.84
C VAL A 182 18.83 3.96 -2.71
N SER A 183 19.15 2.81 -2.12
CA SER A 183 19.06 1.52 -2.78
C SER A 183 17.62 1.26 -3.27
N PRO A 184 17.41 0.90 -4.55
CA PRO A 184 16.10 0.56 -5.09
C PRO A 184 15.41 -0.59 -4.33
N TYR A 185 16.19 -1.56 -3.82
CA TYR A 185 15.68 -2.65 -3.00
C TYR A 185 15.13 -2.17 -1.66
N ARG A 186 15.85 -1.25 -0.98
CA ARG A 186 15.41 -0.70 0.30
C ARG A 186 14.19 0.21 0.13
N LEU A 187 14.15 0.97 -0.97
CA LEU A 187 12.98 1.76 -1.35
C LEU A 187 11.76 0.88 -1.62
N ALA A 188 11.93 -0.20 -2.38
CA ALA A 188 10.86 -1.15 -2.63
C ALA A 188 10.36 -1.80 -1.33
N ALA A 189 11.26 -2.23 -0.44
CA ALA A 189 10.90 -2.79 0.87
C ALA A 189 10.13 -1.79 1.75
N HIS A 190 10.54 -0.53 1.78
CA HIS A 190 9.84 0.53 2.51
C HIS A 190 8.44 0.80 1.93
N LEU A 191 8.30 0.85 0.60
CA LEU A 191 7.00 1.03 -0.05
C LEU A 191 6.09 -0.19 0.16
N THR A 192 6.62 -1.42 0.03
CA THR A 192 5.84 -2.65 0.23
C THR A 192 5.29 -2.74 1.66
N SER A 193 6.10 -2.43 2.67
CA SER A 193 5.64 -2.38 4.06
C SER A 193 4.60 -1.27 4.28
N ALA A 194 4.72 -0.12 3.61
CA ALA A 194 3.71 0.94 3.65
C ALA A 194 2.37 0.46 3.09
N PHE A 195 2.39 -0.23 1.94
CA PHE A 195 1.21 -0.83 1.32
C PHE A 195 0.59 -1.92 2.19
N ALA A 196 1.39 -2.70 2.93
CA ALA A 196 0.88 -3.71 3.86
C ALA A 196 0.17 -3.08 5.08
N ILE A 197 0.73 -2.01 5.65
CA ILE A 197 0.09 -1.22 6.71
C ILE A 197 -1.21 -0.62 6.19
N TYR A 198 -1.15 0.03 5.02
CA TYR A 198 -2.30 0.66 4.37
C TYR A 198 -3.42 -0.35 4.08
N ALA A 199 -3.10 -1.50 3.49
CA ALA A 199 -4.05 -2.57 3.24
C ALA A 199 -4.72 -3.05 4.53
N THR A 200 -3.93 -3.23 5.60
CA THR A 200 -4.44 -3.68 6.90
C THR A 200 -5.36 -2.63 7.52
N LEU A 201 -5.02 -1.34 7.44
CA LEU A 201 -5.85 -0.23 7.92
C LEU A 201 -7.17 -0.11 7.14
N VAL A 202 -7.10 -0.11 5.81
CA VAL A 202 -8.28 -0.05 4.93
C VAL A 202 -9.18 -1.26 5.19
N TRP A 203 -8.62 -2.47 5.25
CA TRP A 203 -9.40 -3.67 5.50
C TRP A 203 -10.06 -3.66 6.88
N THR A 204 -9.34 -3.24 7.92
CA THR A 204 -9.89 -3.10 9.28
C THR A 204 -11.00 -2.04 9.33
N THR A 205 -10.81 -0.92 8.64
CA THR A 205 -11.81 0.13 8.48
C THR A 205 -13.08 -0.42 7.84
N LEU A 206 -12.95 -1.17 6.75
CA LEU A 206 -14.08 -1.78 6.04
C LEU A 206 -14.77 -2.87 6.90
N ASP A 207 -14.01 -3.66 7.65
CA ASP A 207 -14.55 -4.64 8.60
C ASP A 207 -15.37 -3.96 9.71
N LEU A 208 -14.91 -2.83 10.24
CA LEU A 208 -15.65 -2.08 11.24
C LEU A 208 -16.84 -1.33 10.64
N ALA A 209 -16.72 -0.76 9.44
CA ALA A 209 -17.81 -0.06 8.77
C ALA A 209 -18.93 -1.02 8.34
N ARG A 210 -18.56 -2.19 7.81
CA ARG A 210 -19.45 -3.23 7.28
C ARG A 210 -19.07 -4.61 7.84
N PRO A 211 -19.44 -4.89 9.11
CA PRO A 211 -19.00 -6.09 9.81
C PRO A 211 -19.60 -7.38 9.26
N ALA A 212 -20.88 -7.35 8.89
CA ALA A 212 -21.55 -8.43 8.20
C ALA A 212 -21.19 -8.42 6.70
N PRO A 213 -20.80 -9.57 6.10
CA PRO A 213 -20.69 -9.69 4.65
C PRO A 213 -22.00 -9.28 3.97
N LEU A 214 -21.92 -8.56 2.85
CA LEU A 214 -23.12 -8.09 2.12
C LEU A 214 -24.09 -9.24 1.79
N LEU A 215 -23.52 -10.42 1.51
CA LEU A 215 -24.26 -11.63 1.15
C LEU A 215 -24.94 -12.31 2.35
N SER A 216 -24.54 -12.00 3.59
CA SER A 216 -25.14 -12.59 4.80
C SER A 216 -26.47 -11.93 5.20
N GLY A 217 -26.58 -10.61 5.01
CA GLY A 217 -27.80 -9.85 5.34
C GLY A 217 -28.99 -10.11 4.43
N LEU A 218 -28.75 -10.71 3.24
CA LEU A 218 -29.79 -11.05 2.28
C LEU A 218 -30.46 -12.40 2.60
N ALA A 219 -29.72 -13.34 3.19
CA ALA A 219 -30.25 -14.65 3.59
C ALA A 219 -31.11 -14.58 4.87
N ALA A 220 -30.81 -13.64 5.77
CA ALA A 220 -31.50 -13.49 7.07
C ALA A 220 -32.91 -12.85 6.97
N LYS A 221 -33.25 -12.23 5.83
CA LYS A 221 -34.53 -11.53 5.64
C LYS A 221 -35.65 -12.43 5.07
N ALA A 222 -35.48 -13.75 5.04
CA ALA A 222 -36.38 -14.65 4.32
C ALA A 222 -37.36 -15.43 5.23
N THR A 223 -38.62 -14.99 5.33
CA THR A 223 -39.72 -15.74 5.97
C THR A 223 -41.02 -15.58 5.15
N ASP A 224 -41.37 -16.59 4.32
CA ASP A 224 -42.60 -16.79 3.49
C ASP A 224 -42.45 -16.69 1.95
N ALA A 225 -43.47 -17.07 1.16
CA ALA A 225 -43.37 -17.33 -0.30
C ALA A 225 -42.82 -16.18 -1.16
N ALA A 226 -43.07 -14.91 -0.82
CA ALA A 226 -42.42 -13.74 -1.44
C ALA A 226 -40.89 -13.75 -1.24
N HIS A 227 -40.41 -14.45 -0.21
CA HIS A 227 -39.00 -14.64 0.11
C HIS A 227 -38.34 -15.81 -0.63
N ALA A 228 -39.08 -16.69 -1.31
CA ALA A 228 -38.44 -17.70 -2.16
C ALA A 228 -37.70 -17.04 -3.34
N ALA A 229 -38.31 -16.02 -3.96
CA ALA A 229 -37.67 -15.22 -4.99
C ALA A 229 -36.50 -14.39 -4.45
N ILE A 230 -36.64 -13.81 -3.25
CA ILE A 230 -35.57 -13.06 -2.57
C ILE A 230 -34.40 -13.98 -2.21
N ALA A 231 -34.67 -15.18 -1.69
CA ALA A 231 -33.66 -16.18 -1.35
C ALA A 231 -32.97 -16.72 -2.61
N ALA A 232 -33.72 -16.95 -3.70
CA ALA A 232 -33.16 -17.32 -5.00
C ALA A 232 -32.24 -16.23 -5.55
N ALA A 233 -32.67 -14.96 -5.51
CA ALA A 233 -31.85 -13.81 -5.90
C ALA A 233 -30.60 -13.69 -5.02
N ALA A 234 -30.71 -13.86 -3.70
CA ALA A 234 -29.58 -13.83 -2.77
C ALA A 234 -28.59 -14.96 -3.07
N LYS A 235 -29.07 -16.18 -3.35
CA LYS A 235 -28.25 -17.33 -3.74
C LYS A 235 -27.53 -17.07 -5.07
N GLN A 236 -28.23 -16.48 -6.04
CA GLN A 236 -27.65 -16.11 -7.33
C GLN A 236 -26.56 -15.04 -7.16
N GLN A 237 -26.82 -14.02 -6.33
CA GLN A 237 -25.83 -12.98 -6.00
C GLN A 237 -24.61 -13.56 -5.28
N ALA A 238 -24.82 -14.50 -4.36
CA ALA A 238 -23.73 -15.16 -3.64
C ALA A 238 -22.86 -16.01 -4.57
N ALA A 239 -23.47 -16.78 -5.47
CA ALA A 239 -22.75 -17.57 -6.47
C ALA A 239 -21.96 -16.68 -7.44
N ALA A 240 -22.58 -15.61 -7.94
CA ALA A 240 -21.94 -14.61 -8.79
C ALA A 240 -20.75 -13.94 -8.09
N ALA A 241 -20.91 -13.53 -6.83
CA ALA A 241 -19.85 -12.91 -6.05
C ALA A 241 -18.70 -13.88 -5.78
N ALA A 242 -18.98 -15.14 -5.48
CA ALA A 242 -17.96 -16.18 -5.29
C ALA A 242 -17.18 -16.43 -6.59
N ALA A 243 -17.87 -16.56 -7.73
CA ALA A 243 -17.25 -16.75 -9.04
C ALA A 243 -16.39 -15.56 -9.47
N LEU A 244 -16.79 -14.32 -9.14
CA LEU A 244 -15.98 -13.15 -9.42
C LEU A 244 -14.78 -13.05 -8.46
N ARG A 245 -14.97 -13.39 -7.19
CA ARG A 245 -13.92 -13.32 -6.15
C ARG A 245 -12.68 -14.13 -6.51
N THR A 246 -12.84 -15.32 -7.11
CA THR A 246 -11.71 -16.16 -7.54
C THR A 246 -10.83 -15.48 -8.58
N ARG A 247 -11.38 -14.54 -9.36
CA ARG A 247 -10.64 -13.71 -10.33
C ARG A 247 -10.03 -12.47 -9.67
N VAL A 248 -10.76 -11.84 -8.75
CA VAL A 248 -10.30 -10.63 -8.05
C VAL A 248 -9.10 -10.91 -7.13
N LEU A 249 -8.93 -12.14 -6.62
CA LEU A 249 -7.82 -12.49 -5.73
C LEU A 249 -6.44 -12.41 -6.40
N PRO A 250 -6.17 -13.17 -7.47
CA PRO A 250 -4.91 -13.02 -8.21
C PRO A 250 -4.79 -11.61 -8.81
N LEU A 251 -5.89 -10.97 -9.21
CA LEU A 251 -5.88 -9.59 -9.68
C LEU A 251 -5.36 -8.61 -8.61
N SER A 252 -5.75 -8.80 -7.34
CA SER A 252 -5.30 -7.95 -6.24
C SER A 252 -3.80 -8.04 -6.02
N LEU A 253 -3.24 -9.24 -6.17
CA LEU A 253 -1.80 -9.46 -6.12
C LEU A 253 -1.10 -8.79 -7.29
N LEU A 254 -1.63 -8.95 -8.51
CA LEU A 254 -1.07 -8.32 -9.71
C LEU A 254 -1.03 -6.78 -9.57
N VAL A 255 -2.12 -6.15 -9.13
CA VAL A 255 -2.17 -4.70 -8.89
C VAL A 255 -1.13 -4.28 -7.84
N GLY A 256 -0.98 -5.06 -6.77
CA GLY A 256 0.05 -4.82 -5.75
C GLY A 256 1.48 -4.92 -6.31
N VAL A 257 1.76 -5.96 -7.10
CA VAL A 257 3.06 -6.16 -7.77
C VAL A 257 3.37 -5.01 -8.75
N THR A 258 2.39 -4.59 -9.55
CA THR A 258 2.53 -3.45 -10.47
C THR A 258 2.80 -2.15 -9.72
N ALA A 259 2.14 -1.90 -8.59
CA ALA A 259 2.40 -0.73 -7.77
C ALA A 259 3.81 -0.77 -7.15
N ILE A 260 4.24 -1.92 -6.62
CA ILE A 260 5.57 -2.10 -6.01
C ILE A 260 6.69 -2.02 -7.05
N SER A 261 6.49 -2.52 -8.27
CA SER A 261 7.52 -2.42 -9.33
C SER A 261 7.83 -0.96 -9.70
N GLY A 262 6.88 -0.04 -9.49
CA GLY A 262 7.09 1.40 -9.60
C GLY A 262 8.17 1.94 -8.65
N ALA A 263 8.42 1.29 -7.51
CA ALA A 263 9.52 1.67 -6.60
C ALA A 263 10.90 1.48 -7.24
N PHE A 264 11.07 0.43 -8.05
CA PHE A 264 12.32 0.22 -8.79
C PHE A 264 12.48 1.26 -9.90
N VAL A 265 11.39 1.58 -10.62
CA VAL A 265 11.37 2.63 -11.64
C VAL A 265 11.77 3.98 -11.04
N ALA A 266 11.18 4.36 -9.90
CA ALA A 266 11.50 5.60 -9.21
C ALA A 266 12.92 5.56 -8.59
N GLY A 267 13.31 4.44 -7.96
CA GLY A 267 14.60 4.26 -7.32
C GLY A 267 15.77 4.42 -8.27
N MET A 268 15.62 3.90 -9.49
CA MET A 268 16.65 3.94 -10.53
C MET A 268 16.56 5.17 -11.45
N ASP A 269 15.56 6.04 -11.27
CA ASP A 269 15.18 7.10 -12.22
C ASP A 269 14.86 6.55 -13.63
N ALA A 270 14.45 5.28 -13.73
CA ALA A 270 14.22 4.58 -15.00
C ALA A 270 13.06 5.18 -15.82
N GLY A 271 12.17 5.94 -15.19
CA GLY A 271 11.10 6.66 -15.88
C GLY A 271 11.59 7.69 -16.91
N ARG A 272 12.88 8.08 -16.86
CA ARG A 272 13.50 9.05 -17.77
C ARG A 272 14.41 8.43 -18.83
N ALA A 273 14.45 7.10 -18.92
CA ALA A 273 15.38 6.41 -19.82
C ALA A 273 14.85 6.28 -21.25
N PHE A 274 13.63 5.75 -21.42
CA PHE A 274 12.98 5.64 -22.72
C PHE A 274 11.63 6.37 -22.66
N ASN A 275 11.48 7.52 -23.31
CA ASN A 275 10.27 8.36 -23.16
C ASN A 275 9.34 8.31 -24.39
N THR A 276 9.38 7.21 -25.13
CA THR A 276 8.42 6.85 -26.19
C THR A 276 7.46 5.75 -25.73
N PHE A 277 6.30 5.61 -26.39
CA PHE A 277 5.32 4.56 -26.15
C PHE A 277 4.54 4.24 -27.44
N PRO A 278 4.19 2.97 -27.76
CA PRO A 278 4.43 1.75 -26.96
C PRO A 278 5.87 1.24 -27.01
N LEU A 279 6.61 1.60 -28.06
CA LEU A 279 8.02 1.21 -28.24
C LEU A 279 8.93 2.00 -27.29
N MET A 280 10.09 1.46 -26.99
CA MET A 280 11.20 2.06 -26.24
C MET A 280 12.30 2.45 -27.24
N ASN A 281 12.33 3.73 -27.63
CA ASN A 281 13.23 4.28 -28.67
C ASN A 281 13.19 3.50 -29.99
N GLY A 282 11.98 3.13 -30.45
CA GLY A 282 11.77 2.43 -31.71
C GLY A 282 11.85 0.90 -31.63
N GLN A 283 12.22 0.33 -30.48
CA GLN A 283 12.27 -1.12 -30.26
C GLN A 283 11.23 -1.57 -29.23
N LEU A 284 10.72 -2.81 -29.32
CA LEU A 284 9.83 -3.36 -28.29
C LEU A 284 10.61 -3.77 -27.03
N ILE A 285 11.76 -4.40 -27.25
CA ILE A 285 12.75 -4.73 -26.23
C ILE A 285 14.02 -3.99 -26.65
N PRO A 286 14.45 -2.95 -25.91
CA PRO A 286 15.65 -2.20 -26.26
C PRO A 286 16.91 -3.07 -26.10
N ASP A 287 17.94 -2.83 -26.90
CA ASP A 287 19.21 -3.59 -26.85
C ASP A 287 19.86 -3.56 -25.46
N GLU A 288 19.73 -2.46 -24.72
CA GLU A 288 20.23 -2.30 -23.35
C GLU A 288 19.58 -3.30 -22.38
N TYR A 289 18.43 -3.88 -22.70
CA TYR A 289 17.78 -4.91 -21.89
C TYR A 289 18.71 -6.10 -21.61
N TRP A 290 19.64 -6.42 -22.52
CA TRP A 290 20.52 -7.59 -22.40
C TRP A 290 21.83 -7.29 -21.65
N GLY A 291 21.97 -6.10 -21.07
CA GLY A 291 23.22 -5.60 -20.48
C GLY A 291 23.65 -6.21 -19.14
N LEU A 292 22.78 -6.94 -18.43
CA LEU A 292 23.12 -7.64 -17.18
C LEU A 292 22.63 -9.09 -17.20
N PRO A 293 23.29 -10.02 -16.49
CA PRO A 293 22.86 -11.40 -16.40
C PRO A 293 21.79 -11.63 -15.31
N GLY A 294 20.91 -12.60 -15.55
CA GLY A 294 20.04 -13.20 -14.54
C GLY A 294 19.14 -12.21 -13.79
N ILE A 295 19.02 -12.42 -12.47
CA ILE A 295 18.11 -11.65 -11.60
C ILE A 295 18.50 -10.17 -11.49
N ARG A 296 19.80 -9.87 -11.61
CA ARG A 296 20.31 -8.50 -11.58
C ARG A 296 19.75 -7.68 -12.74
N ASN A 297 19.59 -8.30 -13.91
CA ASN A 297 18.94 -7.63 -15.03
C ASN A 297 17.53 -7.16 -14.70
N ALA A 298 16.74 -7.98 -14.02
CA ALA A 298 15.35 -7.64 -13.72
C ALA A 298 15.20 -6.45 -12.75
N PHE A 299 16.19 -6.18 -11.90
CA PHE A 299 16.07 -5.20 -10.81
C PHE A 299 17.13 -4.09 -10.80
N GLU A 300 18.22 -4.25 -11.54
CA GLU A 300 19.36 -3.32 -11.58
C GLU A 300 19.62 -2.77 -13.00
N ASN A 301 18.93 -3.27 -14.03
CA ASN A 301 18.99 -2.71 -15.38
C ASN A 301 17.82 -1.74 -15.62
N THR A 302 18.14 -0.48 -15.91
CA THR A 302 17.17 0.59 -16.14
C THR A 302 16.19 0.26 -17.27
N ALA A 303 16.67 -0.31 -18.38
CA ALA A 303 15.83 -0.69 -19.52
C ALA A 303 14.87 -1.82 -19.14
N ALA A 304 15.37 -2.85 -18.46
CA ALA A 304 14.56 -3.98 -18.01
C ALA A 304 13.51 -3.57 -16.99
N VAL A 305 13.88 -2.81 -15.96
CA VAL A 305 12.95 -2.31 -14.93
C VAL A 305 11.82 -1.49 -15.56
N GLN A 306 12.15 -0.61 -16.51
CA GLN A 306 11.15 0.19 -17.19
C GLN A 306 10.23 -0.66 -18.08
N LEU A 307 10.79 -1.60 -18.86
CA LEU A 307 10.02 -2.52 -19.70
C LEU A 307 9.09 -3.41 -18.87
N HIS A 308 9.60 -4.01 -17.79
CA HIS A 308 8.84 -4.87 -16.89
C HIS A 308 7.67 -4.13 -16.25
N HIS A 309 7.88 -2.89 -15.80
CA HIS A 309 6.80 -2.08 -15.24
C HIS A 309 5.71 -1.76 -16.29
N ARG A 310 6.10 -1.43 -17.54
CA ARG A 310 5.15 -1.24 -18.65
C ARG A 310 4.34 -2.51 -18.94
N ALA A 311 5.03 -3.65 -19.03
CA ALA A 311 4.40 -4.94 -19.27
C ALA A 311 3.40 -5.27 -18.15
N LEU A 312 3.81 -5.12 -16.89
CA LEU A 312 2.94 -5.29 -15.72
C LEU A 312 1.72 -4.36 -15.76
N ALA A 313 1.88 -3.09 -16.14
CA ALA A 313 0.78 -2.14 -16.26
C ALA A 313 -0.24 -2.57 -17.33
N LEU A 314 0.23 -3.00 -18.52
CA LEU A 314 -0.64 -3.47 -19.60
C LEU A 314 -1.32 -4.80 -19.26
N SER A 315 -0.59 -5.75 -18.65
CA SER A 315 -1.17 -6.99 -18.15
C SER A 315 -2.21 -6.74 -17.06
N THR A 316 -1.97 -5.77 -16.17
CA THR A 316 -2.93 -5.35 -15.14
C THR A 316 -4.19 -4.78 -15.80
N LEU A 317 -4.06 -3.89 -16.78
CA LEU A 317 -5.20 -3.34 -17.51
C LEU A 317 -6.02 -4.45 -18.19
N ALA A 318 -5.36 -5.37 -18.88
CA ALA A 318 -6.03 -6.50 -19.53
C ALA A 318 -6.76 -7.39 -18.52
N ALA A 319 -6.13 -7.72 -17.39
CA ALA A 319 -6.72 -8.55 -16.34
C ALA A 319 -7.92 -7.85 -15.65
N VAL A 320 -7.82 -6.55 -15.37
CA VAL A 320 -8.93 -5.76 -14.84
C VAL A 320 -10.08 -5.69 -15.85
N ALA A 321 -9.79 -5.40 -17.12
CA ALA A 321 -10.80 -5.31 -18.17
C ALA A 321 -11.52 -6.65 -18.38
N ALA A 322 -10.80 -7.78 -18.37
CA ALA A 322 -11.39 -9.11 -18.46
C ALA A 322 -12.27 -9.43 -17.23
N THR A 323 -11.81 -9.08 -16.03
CA THR A 323 -12.58 -9.25 -14.79
C THR A 323 -13.84 -8.39 -14.79
N TRP A 324 -13.73 -7.13 -15.24
CA TRP A 324 -14.85 -6.22 -15.39
C TRP A 324 -15.86 -6.72 -16.43
N ALA A 325 -15.39 -7.13 -17.61
CA ALA A 325 -16.24 -7.64 -18.68
C ALA A 325 -17.03 -8.89 -18.24
N ALA A 326 -16.41 -9.76 -17.45
CA ALA A 326 -17.06 -10.93 -16.88
C ALA A 326 -18.04 -10.56 -15.75
N GLY A 327 -17.69 -9.59 -14.91
CA GLY A 327 -18.52 -9.19 -13.75
C GLY A 327 -19.68 -8.24 -14.09
N ARG A 328 -19.60 -7.46 -15.17
CA ARG A 328 -20.57 -6.39 -15.47
C ARG A 328 -22.01 -6.90 -15.66
N ARG A 329 -22.18 -8.14 -16.14
CA ARG A 329 -23.49 -8.79 -16.34
C ARG A 329 -23.91 -9.70 -15.20
N LEU A 330 -23.04 -9.95 -14.22
CA LEU A 330 -23.38 -10.79 -13.08
C LEU A 330 -24.36 -10.05 -12.16
N PRO A 331 -25.27 -10.76 -11.48
CA PRO A 331 -26.13 -10.19 -10.45
C PRO A 331 -25.27 -9.92 -9.20
N LEU A 332 -24.59 -8.79 -9.15
CA LEU A 332 -23.78 -8.38 -8.00
C LEU A 332 -24.55 -7.42 -7.09
N PRO A 333 -24.34 -7.46 -5.76
CA PRO A 333 -24.82 -6.42 -4.87
C PRO A 333 -24.33 -5.03 -5.31
N GLY A 334 -25.17 -4.00 -5.12
CA GLY A 334 -24.89 -2.62 -5.56
C GLY A 334 -23.47 -2.13 -5.22
N PRO A 335 -23.00 -2.23 -3.96
CA PRO A 335 -21.65 -1.81 -3.61
C PRO A 335 -20.53 -2.58 -4.33
N ALA A 336 -20.71 -3.87 -4.60
CA ALA A 336 -19.74 -4.67 -5.33
C ALA A 336 -19.68 -4.27 -6.81
N ARG A 337 -20.84 -3.93 -7.40
CA ARG A 337 -20.93 -3.39 -8.77
C ARG A 337 -20.22 -2.04 -8.90
N ILE A 338 -20.45 -1.14 -7.94
CA ILE A 338 -19.76 0.16 -7.90
C ILE A 338 -18.25 -0.06 -7.79
N ALA A 339 -17.80 -0.90 -6.85
CA ALA A 339 -16.36 -1.18 -6.68
C ALA A 339 -15.72 -1.80 -7.93
N LEU A 340 -16.45 -2.67 -8.66
CA LEU A 340 -15.99 -3.25 -9.92
C LEU A 340 -15.80 -2.19 -11.01
N ASN A 341 -16.78 -1.29 -11.18
CA ASN A 341 -16.71 -0.20 -12.15
C ASN A 341 -15.61 0.83 -11.80
N VAL A 342 -15.51 1.19 -10.52
CA VAL A 342 -14.48 2.10 -10.01
C VAL A 342 -13.08 1.51 -10.20
N THR A 343 -12.90 0.20 -9.98
CA THR A 343 -11.63 -0.49 -10.25
C THR A 343 -11.23 -0.36 -11.73
N MET A 344 -12.16 -0.59 -12.65
CA MET A 344 -11.88 -0.41 -14.09
C MET A 344 -11.56 1.05 -14.43
N GLY A 345 -12.34 2.00 -13.90
CA GLY A 345 -12.14 3.43 -14.12
C GLY A 345 -10.77 3.92 -13.63
N PHE A 346 -10.39 3.57 -12.40
CA PHE A 346 -9.06 3.90 -11.88
C PHE A 346 -7.94 3.18 -12.63
N THR A 347 -8.15 1.97 -13.12
CA THR A 347 -7.12 1.27 -13.91
C THR A 347 -6.85 1.99 -15.23
N ALA A 348 -7.92 2.39 -15.94
CA ALA A 348 -7.79 3.17 -17.17
C ALA A 348 -7.09 4.51 -16.90
N ALA A 349 -7.54 5.26 -15.89
CA ALA A 349 -6.92 6.52 -15.50
C ALA A 349 -5.44 6.35 -15.11
N GLN A 350 -5.10 5.29 -14.38
CA GLN A 350 -3.74 5.00 -13.92
C GLN A 350 -2.79 4.71 -15.09
N VAL A 351 -3.22 3.91 -16.07
CA VAL A 351 -2.41 3.61 -17.25
C VAL A 351 -2.23 4.86 -18.11
N THR A 352 -3.31 5.61 -18.36
CA THR A 352 -3.22 6.89 -19.09
C THR A 352 -2.25 7.84 -18.39
N LEU A 353 -2.39 8.04 -17.08
CA LEU A 353 -1.52 8.89 -16.30
C LEU A 353 -0.06 8.41 -16.30
N GLY A 354 0.18 7.10 -16.25
CA GLY A 354 1.51 6.52 -16.34
C GLY A 354 2.17 6.79 -17.70
N ILE A 355 1.42 6.61 -18.80
CA ILE A 355 1.88 6.93 -20.15
C ILE A 355 2.14 8.44 -20.29
N THR A 356 1.25 9.30 -19.79
CA THR A 356 1.48 10.75 -19.83
C THR A 356 2.70 11.16 -19.02
N THR A 357 2.88 10.61 -17.82
CA THR A 357 4.05 10.85 -16.96
C THR A 357 5.33 10.44 -17.68
N LEU A 358 5.31 9.29 -18.36
CA LEU A 358 6.41 8.80 -19.18
C LEU A 358 6.72 9.74 -20.34
N LEU A 359 5.74 10.09 -21.18
CA LEU A 359 5.95 10.90 -22.39
C LEU A 359 6.44 12.32 -22.07
N THR A 360 6.19 12.81 -20.85
CA THR A 360 6.56 14.15 -20.39
C THR A 360 7.81 14.18 -19.50
N TYR A 361 8.62 13.11 -19.49
CA TYR A 361 9.88 13.02 -18.74
C TYR A 361 9.72 13.09 -17.20
N VAL A 362 8.64 12.52 -16.69
CA VAL A 362 8.35 12.39 -15.24
C VAL A 362 8.34 13.75 -14.52
N PRO A 363 7.44 14.69 -14.88
CA PRO A 363 7.22 15.89 -14.06
C PRO A 363 6.81 15.48 -12.65
N VAL A 364 7.32 16.18 -11.63
CA VAL A 364 7.10 15.83 -10.22
C VAL A 364 5.61 15.71 -9.89
N SER A 365 4.79 16.64 -10.41
CA SER A 365 3.33 16.62 -10.21
C SER A 365 2.67 15.36 -10.78
N LEU A 366 3.03 14.96 -12.00
CA LEU A 366 2.48 13.76 -12.64
C LEU A 366 3.00 12.48 -12.00
N GLY A 367 4.27 12.42 -11.61
CA GLY A 367 4.83 11.29 -10.86
C GLY A 367 4.14 11.10 -9.51
N ALA A 368 3.93 12.18 -8.76
CA ALA A 368 3.20 12.15 -7.49
C ALA A 368 1.72 11.78 -7.69
N ALA A 369 1.07 12.32 -8.73
CA ALA A 369 -0.30 11.95 -9.08
C ALA A 369 -0.41 10.48 -9.48
N HIS A 370 0.56 9.94 -10.23
CA HIS A 370 0.59 8.53 -10.62
C HIS A 370 0.73 7.62 -9.39
N GLN A 371 1.53 8.01 -8.40
CA GLN A 371 1.65 7.29 -7.14
C GLN A 371 0.36 7.36 -6.30
N ALA A 372 -0.30 8.52 -6.26
CA ALA A 372 -1.61 8.67 -5.62
C ALA A 372 -2.69 7.81 -6.31
N GLY A 373 -2.68 7.77 -7.64
CA GLY A 373 -3.59 6.94 -8.45
C GLY A 373 -3.39 5.44 -8.22
N ALA A 374 -2.13 5.00 -8.02
CA ALA A 374 -1.84 3.61 -7.66
C ALA A 374 -2.49 3.21 -6.32
N LEU A 375 -2.44 4.09 -5.31
CA LEU A 375 -3.12 3.88 -4.03
C LEU A 375 -4.64 3.88 -4.17
N ALA A 376 -5.20 4.79 -4.97
CA ALA A 376 -6.64 4.84 -5.23
C ALA A 376 -7.13 3.54 -5.91
N LEU A 377 -6.40 3.05 -6.92
CA LEU A 377 -6.68 1.78 -7.57
C LEU A 377 -6.56 0.61 -6.59
N PHE A 378 -5.51 0.57 -5.78
CA PHE A 378 -5.33 -0.48 -4.78
C PHE A 378 -6.48 -0.50 -3.76
N THR A 379 -6.94 0.66 -3.31
CA THR A 379 -8.12 0.79 -2.43
C THR A 379 -9.41 0.34 -3.10
N ALA A 380 -9.61 0.66 -4.38
CA ALA A 380 -10.76 0.18 -5.14
C ALA A 380 -10.79 -1.35 -5.23
N VAL A 381 -9.64 -1.97 -5.48
CA VAL A 381 -9.46 -3.42 -5.51
C VAL A 381 -9.67 -4.07 -4.15
N LEU A 382 -9.14 -3.49 -3.07
CA LEU A 382 -9.39 -3.97 -1.70
C LEU A 382 -10.88 -3.86 -1.34
N THR A 383 -11.53 -2.78 -1.73
CA THR A 383 -12.97 -2.56 -1.52
C THR A 383 -13.81 -3.56 -2.31
N LEU A 384 -13.45 -3.82 -3.58
CA LEU A 384 -14.07 -4.85 -4.40
C LEU A 384 -13.91 -6.23 -3.72
N MET A 385 -12.69 -6.59 -3.35
CA MET A 385 -12.39 -7.83 -2.65
C MET A 385 -13.17 -7.98 -1.33
N HIS A 386 -13.33 -6.90 -0.56
CA HIS A 386 -14.09 -6.88 0.69
C HIS A 386 -15.60 -7.03 0.46
N SER A 387 -16.12 -6.37 -0.57
CA SER A 387 -17.54 -6.42 -0.94
C SER A 387 -17.98 -7.80 -1.43
N LEU A 388 -17.04 -8.60 -1.95
CA LEU A 388 -17.24 -9.97 -2.43
C LEU A 388 -16.97 -11.04 -1.35
N ARG A 389 -16.89 -10.67 -0.06
CA ARG A 389 -16.68 -11.66 1.01
C ARG A 389 -17.85 -12.66 1.07
N PRO A 390 -17.57 -13.97 1.17
CA PRO A 390 -18.62 -14.97 1.28
C PRO A 390 -19.39 -14.79 2.59
N ALA A 391 -20.68 -15.18 2.59
CA ALA A 391 -21.50 -15.18 3.81
C ALA A 391 -20.94 -16.16 4.86
N ASN A 392 -20.46 -17.32 4.40
CA ASN A 392 -19.83 -18.36 5.21
C ASN A 392 -18.42 -18.64 4.64
N PRO A 393 -17.35 -18.12 5.25
CA PRO A 393 -15.99 -18.41 4.79
C PRO A 393 -15.62 -19.89 5.06
N SER A 394 -14.85 -20.49 4.15
CA SER A 394 -14.39 -21.87 4.31
C SER A 394 -13.37 -21.99 5.45
N ALA A 395 -13.24 -23.19 6.03
CA ALA A 395 -12.25 -23.45 7.08
C ALA A 395 -10.82 -23.10 6.66
N ALA A 396 -10.46 -23.36 5.39
CA ALA A 396 -9.17 -22.99 4.81
C ALA A 396 -8.99 -21.46 4.71
N ALA A 397 -10.00 -20.72 4.25
CA ALA A 397 -9.94 -19.25 4.21
C ALA A 397 -9.76 -18.63 5.61
N LEU A 398 -10.31 -19.28 6.63
CA LEU A 398 -10.19 -18.85 8.02
C LEU A 398 -8.84 -19.18 8.62
N ALA A 399 -8.28 -20.36 8.32
CA ALA A 399 -6.90 -20.70 8.67
C ALA A 399 -5.91 -19.69 8.07
N VAL A 400 -6.06 -19.38 6.77
CA VAL A 400 -5.24 -18.36 6.09
C VAL A 400 -5.43 -16.98 6.71
N SER A 401 -6.66 -16.57 7.08
CA SER A 401 -6.89 -15.27 7.73
C SER A 401 -6.23 -15.12 9.11
N ARG A 402 -6.03 -16.24 9.82
CA ARG A 402 -5.29 -16.30 11.09
C ARG A 402 -3.78 -16.22 10.86
N LEU A 403 -3.30 -16.71 9.71
CA LEU A 403 -1.91 -16.70 9.28
C LEU A 403 -1.49 -15.43 8.54
N ALA A 404 -2.42 -14.69 7.92
CA ALA A 404 -2.14 -13.45 7.20
C ALA A 404 -1.46 -12.35 8.05
N PRO A 405 -1.86 -12.08 9.31
CA PRO A 405 -1.10 -11.20 10.19
C PRO A 405 0.34 -11.72 10.45
N PRO A 406 0.57 -13.01 10.76
CA PRO A 406 1.91 -13.59 10.78
C PRO A 406 2.66 -13.48 9.46
N VAL A 407 2.04 -13.59 8.29
CA VAL A 407 2.73 -13.47 6.98
C VAL A 407 3.16 -12.03 6.71
N ALA A 408 2.35 -11.02 7.07
CA ALA A 408 2.78 -9.61 6.98
C ALA A 408 3.89 -9.29 7.99
N VAL A 409 3.83 -9.86 9.20
CA VAL A 409 4.90 -9.79 10.20
C VAL A 409 6.15 -10.54 9.75
N VAL A 410 6.02 -11.72 9.14
CA VAL A 410 7.12 -12.54 8.61
C VAL A 410 7.70 -11.91 7.37
N ALA A 411 6.94 -11.25 6.50
CA ALA A 411 7.47 -10.49 5.38
C ALA A 411 8.27 -9.28 5.89
N THR A 412 7.77 -8.57 6.90
CA THR A 412 8.50 -7.46 7.56
C THR A 412 9.72 -7.97 8.34
N ALA A 413 9.60 -9.10 9.01
CA ALA A 413 10.67 -9.73 9.77
C ALA A 413 11.72 -10.38 8.86
N ALA A 414 11.35 -11.00 7.74
CA ALA A 414 12.28 -11.55 6.75
C ALA A 414 13.04 -10.43 6.04
N ILE A 415 12.41 -9.28 5.78
CA ILE A 415 13.11 -8.06 5.39
C ILE A 415 14.08 -7.64 6.52
N ALA A 416 13.68 -7.69 7.79
CA ALA A 416 14.56 -7.41 8.93
C ALA A 416 15.67 -8.46 9.16
N THR A 417 15.48 -9.72 8.78
CA THR A 417 16.52 -10.77 8.85
C THR A 417 17.48 -10.63 7.68
N ALA A 418 17.00 -10.28 6.49
CA ALA A 418 17.85 -9.88 5.37
C ALA A 418 18.69 -8.64 5.71
N VAL A 419 18.14 -7.70 6.50
CA VAL A 419 18.86 -6.55 7.08
C VAL A 419 20.03 -6.99 7.98
N THR A 420 19.95 -8.13 8.66
CA THR A 420 21.07 -8.63 9.51
C THR A 420 22.13 -9.42 8.74
N GLN A 421 21.83 -9.91 7.54
CA GLN A 421 22.74 -10.76 6.76
C GLN A 421 23.42 -10.04 5.58
N MET A 422 23.09 -8.76 5.34
CA MET A 422 23.71 -7.92 4.31
C MET A 422 24.61 -6.82 4.91
N ASN A 423 25.38 -7.16 5.94
CA ASN A 423 26.52 -6.35 6.40
C ASN A 423 27.79 -6.83 5.72
#